data_AF-A0A2A2ZE46-F1
#
_entry.id   AF-A0A2A2ZE46-F1
#
_cell.length_a   1.000
_cell.length_b   1.000
_cell.length_c   1.000
_cell.angle_alpha   90.00
_cell.angle_beta   90.00
_cell.angle_gamma   90.00
#
_symmetry.space_group_name_H-M   'P 1'
#
loop_
_entity.id
_entity.type
_entity.pdbx_description
1 polymer ?
#
loop_
_entity_poly.entity_id
_entity_poly.type
_entity_poly.pdbx_seq_one_letter_code
_entity_poly.pdbx_strand_id
1 'polypeptide(L)' 'MSWERPELTFEEWYAKHGQPYEAAVIANDGTPWPMDPEKRAAVAERLGLPEDTDPMELRRALWERRYRR' A
#
# COMPACT_ATOMS: atom_id res chain seq x y z
N MET A 1 20.10 7.69 8.41
CA MET A 1 19.25 6.55 8.04
C MET A 1 19.26 6.41 6.53
N SER A 2 20.22 5.64 6.00
CA SER A 2 20.21 5.25 4.60
C SER A 2 19.18 4.12 4.49
N TRP A 3 18.05 4.38 3.84
CA TRP A 3 17.14 3.31 3.48
C TRP A 3 17.76 2.62 2.26
N GLU A 4 18.68 1.70 2.53
CA GLU A 4 19.15 0.73 1.54
C GLU A 4 17.91 0.07 0.92
N ARG A 5 17.97 -0.20 -0.39
CA ARG A 5 16.89 -0.88 -1.11
C ARG A 5 16.44 -2.08 -0.29
N PRO A 6 15.14 -2.30 -0.06
CA PRO A 6 14.71 -3.50 0.62
C PRO A 6 15.20 -4.67 -0.23
N GLU A 7 15.97 -5.57 0.37
CA GLU A 7 16.20 -6.90 -0.19
C GLU A 7 14.88 -7.68 -0.34
N LEU A 8 13.80 -7.18 0.30
CA LEU A 8 12.47 -7.76 0.29
C LEU A 8 11.74 -7.42 -1.02
N THR A 9 11.19 -8.45 -1.65
CA THR A 9 10.18 -8.36 -2.71
C THR A 9 8.91 -7.65 -2.21
N PHE A 10 8.04 -7.25 -3.14
CA PHE A 10 6.72 -6.69 -2.80
C PHE A 10 5.91 -7.65 -1.90
N GLU A 11 5.93 -8.95 -2.19
CA GLU A 11 5.20 -9.97 -1.45
C GLU A 11 5.69 -10.08 0.00
N GLU A 12 7.01 -10.13 0.19
CA GLU A 12 7.61 -10.16 1.53
C GLU A 12 7.35 -8.87 2.31
N TRP A 13 7.41 -7.72 1.63
CA TRP A 13 7.04 -6.45 2.24
C TRP A 13 5.56 -6.43 2.64
N TYR A 14 4.67 -6.94 1.78
CA TYR A 14 3.24 -6.97 2.07
C TYR A 14 2.93 -7.89 3.25
N ALA A 15 3.52 -9.08 3.30
CA ALA A 15 3.38 -9.99 4.45
C ALA A 15 3.91 -9.38 5.76
N LYS A 16 5.06 -8.68 5.70
CA LYS A 16 5.72 -8.13 6.89
C LYS A 16 5.11 -6.81 7.39
N HIS A 17 4.56 -5.99 6.49
CA HIS A 17 4.13 -4.64 6.80
C HIS A 17 2.68 -4.35 6.40
N GLY A 18 2.23 -4.81 5.23
CA GLY A 18 0.88 -4.58 4.73
C GLY A 18 -0.19 -5.32 5.53
N GLN A 19 -0.06 -6.65 5.66
CA GLN A 19 -1.02 -7.47 6.39
C GLN A 19 -1.14 -7.08 7.87
N PRO A 20 -0.03 -6.82 8.62
CA PRO A 20 -0.14 -6.39 10.00
C PRO A 20 -0.79 -5.01 10.16
N TYR A 21 -0.53 -4.07 9.23
CA TYR A 21 -1.21 -2.77 9.22
C TYR A 21 -2.73 -2.96 9.05
N GLU A 22 -3.15 -3.77 8.07
CA GLU A 22 -4.57 -4.02 7.82
C GLU A 22 -5.24 -4.68 9.02
N ALA A 23 -4.61 -5.71 9.59
CA ALA A 23 -5.09 -6.37 10.79
C ALA A 23 -5.20 -5.40 11.97
N ALA A 24 -4.23 -4.51 12.16
CA ALA A 24 -4.25 -3.51 13.23
C ALA A 24 -5.37 -2.48 13.03
N VAL A 25 -5.60 -2.02 11.80
CA VAL A 25 -6.70 -1.08 11.50
C VAL A 25 -8.05 -1.73 11.78
N ILE A 26 -8.26 -2.97 11.32
CA ILE A 26 -9.49 -3.73 11.56
C ILE A 26 -9.69 -4.00 13.06
N ALA A 27 -8.63 -4.35 13.79
CA ALA A 27 -8.69 -4.60 15.23
C ALA A 27 -9.04 -3.35 16.06
N ASN A 28 -8.91 -2.15 15.50
CA ASN A 28 -9.32 -0.88 16.10
C ASN A 28 -10.62 -0.34 15.48
N ASP A 29 -11.47 -1.21 14.95
CA ASP A 29 -12.75 -0.89 14.30
C ASP A 29 -12.63 0.11 13.13
N GLY A 30 -11.46 0.17 12.50
CA GLY A 30 -11.18 1.03 11.36
C GLY A 30 -11.31 0.31 10.01
N THR A 31 -11.46 1.10 8.94
CA THR A 31 -11.39 0.61 7.56
C THR A 31 -10.02 0.90 6.96
N PRO A 32 -9.24 -0.12 6.58
CA PRO A 32 -7.99 0.07 5.86
C PRO A 32 -8.22 0.90 4.58
N TRP A 33 -7.30 1.81 4.26
CA TRP A 33 -7.42 2.67 3.07
C TRP A 33 -7.73 1.93 1.75
N PRO A 34 -7.27 0.69 1.50
CA PRO A 34 -7.57 -0.01 0.25
C PRO A 34 -9.03 -0.49 0.14
N MET A 35 -9.70 -0.61 1.29
CA MET A 35 -11.11 -1.01 1.41
C MET A 35 -12.05 0.20 1.51
N ASP A 36 -11.49 1.38 1.72
CA ASP A 36 -12.19 2.66 1.77
C ASP A 36 -12.19 3.28 0.36
N PRO A 37 -13.35 3.40 -0.32
CA PRO A 37 -13.41 3.87 -1.70
C PRO A 37 -12.83 5.27 -1.91
N GLU A 38 -13.05 6.18 -0.96
CA GLU A 38 -12.59 7.57 -1.05
C GLU A 38 -11.06 7.63 -0.92
N LYS A 39 -10.51 6.90 0.07
CA LYS A 39 -9.05 6.84 0.25
C LYS A 39 -8.38 6.10 -0.90
N ARG A 40 -9.01 5.05 -1.44
CA ARG A 40 -8.51 4.34 -2.61
C ARG A 40 -8.43 5.24 -3.83
N ALA A 41 -9.48 6.00 -4.13
CA ALA A 41 -9.50 6.95 -5.24
C ALA A 41 -8.42 8.03 -5.08
N ALA A 42 -8.28 8.61 -3.88
CA ALA A 42 -7.23 9.59 -3.60
C ALA A 42 -5.81 9.02 -3.76
N VAL A 43 -5.58 7.74 -3.41
CA VAL A 43 -4.30 7.07 -3.64
C VAL A 43 -4.06 6.82 -5.13
N ALA A 44 -5.06 6.38 -5.87
CA ALA A 44 -4.99 6.19 -7.31
C ALA A 44 -4.64 7.50 -8.04
N GLU A 45 -5.34 8.59 -7.73
CA GLU A 45 -5.07 9.93 -8.24
C GLU A 45 -3.62 10.36 -7.94
N ARG A 46 -3.16 10.19 -6.70
CA ARG A 46 -1.79 10.53 -6.28
C ARG A 46 -0.71 9.73 -7.02
N LEU A 47 -1.04 8.56 -7.54
CA LEU A 47 -0.17 7.71 -8.34
C LEU A 47 -0.33 7.95 -9.85
N GLY A 48 -1.31 8.75 -10.27
CA GLY A 48 -1.66 8.92 -11.67
C GLY A 48 -2.27 7.66 -12.30
N LEU A 49 -2.95 6.84 -11.49
CA LEU A 49 -3.59 5.59 -11.89
C LEU A 49 -5.12 5.75 -11.92
N PRO A 50 -5.84 4.94 -12.71
CA PRO A 50 -7.31 4.92 -12.72
C PRO A 50 -7.92 4.69 -11.33
N GLU A 51 -9.06 5.31 -11.02
CA GLU A 51 -9.72 5.20 -9.70
C GLU A 51 -10.21 3.78 -9.38
N ASP A 52 -10.45 2.98 -10.41
CA ASP A 52 -10.86 1.58 -10.34
C ASP A 52 -9.66 0.60 -10.30
N THR A 53 -8.43 1.11 -10.25
CA THR A 53 -7.22 0.28 -10.12
C THR A 53 -7.33 -0.65 -8.92
N ASP A 54 -6.93 -1.90 -9.14
CA ASP A 54 -6.99 -2.93 -8.10
C ASP A 54 -6.21 -2.50 -6.84
N PRO A 55 -6.77 -2.70 -5.64
CA PRO A 55 -6.10 -2.33 -4.40
C PRO A 55 -4.69 -2.91 -4.22
N MET A 56 -4.41 -4.12 -4.75
CA MET A 56 -3.09 -4.72 -4.70
C MET A 56 -2.12 -4.03 -5.66
N GLU A 57 -2.59 -3.66 -6.84
CA GLU A 57 -1.80 -2.86 -7.80
C GLU A 57 -1.45 -1.48 -7.22
N LEU A 58 -2.38 -0.81 -6.55
CA LEU A 58 -2.12 0.44 -5.84
C LEU A 58 -1.06 0.28 -4.74
N ARG A 59 -1.13 -0.81 -3.95
CA ARG A 59 -0.11 -1.12 -2.95
C ARG A 59 1.26 -1.34 -3.59
N ARG A 60 1.31 -2.07 -4.70
CA ARG A 60 2.54 -2.33 -5.44
C ARG A 60 3.14 -1.02 -5.98
N ALA A 61 2.33 -0.16 -6.57
CA ALA A 61 2.77 1.14 -7.07
C ALA A 61 3.30 2.06 -5.94
N LEU A 62 2.66 2.05 -4.75
CA LEU A 62 3.17 2.74 -3.57
C LEU A 62 4.54 2.20 -3.12
N TRP A 63 4.67 0.88 -3.09
CA TRP A 63 5.92 0.21 -2.74
C TRP A 63 7.02 0.55 -3.74
N GLU A 64 6.77 0.39 -5.03
CA GLU A 64 7.70 0.73 -6.11
C GLU A 64 8.12 2.20 -6.01
N ARG A 65 7.17 3.15 -5.86
CA ARG A 65 7.47 4.57 -5.68
C ARG A 65 8.35 4.85 -4.47
N ARG A 66 8.16 4.12 -3.36
CA ARG A 66 8.96 4.28 -2.13
C ARG A 66 10.39 3.77 -2.29
N TYR A 67 10.60 2.76 -3.12
CA TYR A 67 11.86 2.01 -3.19
C TYR A 67 12.61 2.10 -4.53
N ARG A 68 12.08 2.81 -5.53
CA ARG A 68 12.71 3.13 -6.81
C ARG A 68 13.79 4.22 -6.68
N ARG A 69 14.75 4.03 -5.75
CA ARG A 69 16.00 4.80 -5.72
C ARG A 69 17.00 4.25 -6.72
#